data_AF-A0A453DGY6-F1
#
_entry.id   AF-A0A453DGY6-F1
#
_cell.length_a   1.000
_cell.length_b   1.000
_cell.length_c   1.000
_cell.angle_alpha   90.00
_cell.angle_beta   90.00
_cell.angle_gamma   90.00
#
_symmetry.space_group_name_H-M   'P 1'
#
loop_
_entity.id
_entity.type
_entity.pdbx_description
1 polymer ?
#
loop_
_entity_poly.entity_id
_entity_poly.type
_entity_poly.pdbx_seq_one_letter_code
_entity_poly.pdbx_strand_id
1 'polypeptide(L)'
;MIKFKKGELTNLKSGNPVKMLITDTRVGRNTKALVAGVSERASRHPDAMASVFHAVNTISEELSSIVELAATDEIAMTSKEEKLAELMEMNQGLLQCMGVSHASIETVLRSTLKYNLVSKLTGAGGGGCVLTLIPTLLSKLVLEKVTTELESHGFRCFKVEVGGQGLQIHQG
;
A
#
# COMPACT_ATOMS: atom_id res chain seq x y z
N MET A 1 -8.43 -8.03 -9.40
CA MET A 1 -7.11 -7.44 -9.07
C MET A 1 -6.07 -8.02 -10.03
N ILE A 2 -4.93 -7.38 -10.25
CA ILE A 2 -3.90 -7.84 -11.21
C ILE A 2 -2.60 -8.19 -10.49
N LYS A 3 -2.02 -9.34 -10.83
CA LYS A 3 -0.63 -9.68 -10.56
C LYS A 3 0.18 -9.47 -11.84
N PHE A 4 1.29 -8.75 -11.74
CA PHE A 4 2.21 -8.52 -12.87
C PHE A 4 3.59 -9.10 -12.53
N LYS A 5 4.14 -9.96 -13.39
CA LYS A 5 5.46 -10.55 -13.19
C LYS A 5 6.15 -10.76 -14.53
N LYS A 6 7.31 -10.14 -14.72
CA LYS A 6 8.17 -10.31 -15.91
C LYS A 6 7.41 -10.19 -17.26
N GLY A 7 6.48 -9.25 -17.37
CA GLY A 7 5.69 -9.02 -18.58
C GLY A 7 4.36 -9.77 -18.63
N GLU A 8 4.12 -10.71 -17.72
CA GLU A 8 2.88 -11.47 -17.65
C GLU A 8 1.87 -10.80 -16.70
N LEU A 9 0.60 -10.76 -17.13
CA LEU A 9 -0.53 -10.26 -16.35
C LEU A 9 -1.44 -11.43 -15.97
N THR A 10 -1.68 -11.62 -14.68
CA THR A 10 -2.61 -12.62 -14.16
C THR A 10 -3.75 -11.92 -13.42
N ASN A 11 -4.99 -12.25 -13.79
CA ASN A 11 -6.18 -11.76 -13.09
C ASN A 11 -6.38 -12.56 -11.80
N LEU A 12 -6.27 -11.88 -10.66
CA LEU A 12 -6.61 -12.45 -9.36
C LEU A 12 -8.10 -12.27 -9.09
N LYS A 13 -8.77 -13.36 -8.73
CA LYS A 13 -10.17 -13.36 -8.31
C LYS A 13 -10.25 -12.82 -6.89
N SER A 14 -10.68 -11.58 -6.70
CA SER A 14 -10.86 -11.01 -5.37
C SER A 14 -12.33 -11.12 -4.97
N GLY A 15 -12.62 -11.87 -3.91
CA GLY A 15 -13.97 -12.02 -3.36
C GLY A 15 -14.42 -10.87 -2.47
N ASN A 16 -13.47 -10.06 -1.96
CA ASN A 16 -13.73 -9.02 -0.97
C ASN A 16 -12.92 -7.76 -1.34
N PRO A 17 -13.58 -6.64 -1.67
CA PRO A 17 -12.89 -5.37 -1.89
C PRO A 17 -12.14 -4.92 -0.64
N VAL A 18 -10.94 -4.38 -0.82
CA VAL A 18 -10.12 -3.86 0.29
C VAL A 18 -10.34 -2.37 0.44
N LYS A 19 -10.83 -1.94 1.59
CA LYS A 19 -11.01 -0.51 1.88
C LYS A 19 -9.67 0.13 2.22
N MET A 20 -9.36 1.24 1.56
CA MET A 20 -8.13 1.99 1.79
C MET A 20 -8.40 3.49 1.87
N LEU A 21 -7.55 4.18 2.63
CA LEU A 21 -7.39 5.62 2.55
C LEU A 21 -6.17 5.91 1.67
N ILE A 22 -6.37 6.59 0.56
CA ILE A 22 -5.28 7.15 -0.25
C ILE A 22 -4.97 8.52 0.32
N THR A 23 -3.72 8.74 0.74
CA THR A 23 -3.22 10.04 1.17
C THR A 23 -2.23 10.57 0.14
N ASP A 24 -2.64 11.57 -0.65
CA ASP A 24 -1.76 12.33 -1.52
C ASP A 24 -1.01 13.39 -0.71
N THR A 25 0.31 13.21 -0.58
CA THR A 25 1.17 14.13 0.16
C THR A 25 1.34 15.48 -0.53
N ARG A 26 0.89 15.62 -1.78
CA ARG A 26 1.09 16.79 -2.66
C ARG A 26 2.55 17.16 -2.91
N VAL A 27 3.48 16.29 -2.52
CA VAL A 27 4.91 16.45 -2.80
C VAL A 27 5.20 15.85 -4.18
N GLY A 28 5.66 16.71 -5.10
CA GLY A 28 6.11 16.32 -6.42
C GLY A 28 7.33 15.42 -6.36
N ARG A 29 7.50 14.55 -7.37
CA ARG A 29 8.59 13.57 -7.42
C ARG A 29 9.12 13.37 -8.83
N ASN A 30 10.39 12.95 -8.91
CA ASN A 30 10.99 12.49 -10.16
C ASN A 30 11.12 10.96 -10.15
N THR A 31 10.16 10.28 -10.77
CA THR A 31 10.13 8.80 -10.85
C THR A 31 11.42 8.24 -11.46
N LYS A 32 11.96 8.88 -12.51
CA LYS A 32 13.20 8.43 -13.16
C LYS A 32 14.39 8.48 -12.22
N ALA A 33 14.50 9.55 -11.42
CA ALA A 33 15.56 9.69 -10.43
C ALA A 33 15.45 8.65 -9.30
N LEU A 34 14.23 8.38 -8.80
CA LEU A 34 13.99 7.37 -7.77
C LEU A 34 14.38 5.96 -8.26
N VAL A 35 13.95 5.60 -9.47
CA VAL A 35 14.32 4.30 -10.09
C VAL A 35 15.83 4.20 -10.31
N ALA A 36 16.46 5.27 -10.80
CA ALA A 36 17.93 5.31 -10.96
C ALA A 36 18.65 5.11 -9.62
N GLY A 37 18.19 5.76 -8.55
CA GLY A 37 18.76 5.62 -7.21
C GLY A 37 18.67 4.20 -6.65
N VAL A 38 17.54 3.50 -6.88
CA VAL A 38 17.40 2.08 -6.51
C VAL A 38 18.38 1.22 -7.31
N SER A 39 18.51 1.46 -8.62
CA SER A 39 19.44 0.72 -9.48
C SER A 39 20.90 0.94 -9.08
N GLU A 40 21.29 2.17 -8.77
CA GLU A 40 22.65 2.49 -8.31
C GLU A 40 22.93 1.81 -6.97
N ARG A 41 21.97 1.85 -6.03
CA ARG A 41 22.08 1.14 -4.74
C ARG A 41 22.24 -0.36 -4.92
N ALA A 42 21.48 -0.97 -5.84
CA ALA A 42 21.63 -2.37 -6.20
C ALA A 42 22.98 -2.70 -6.81
N SER A 43 23.55 -1.81 -7.63
CA SER A 43 24.92 -1.97 -8.15
C SER A 43 25.98 -1.89 -7.06
N ARG A 44 25.80 -1.02 -6.06
CA ARG A 44 26.77 -0.85 -4.95
C ARG A 44 26.67 -1.96 -3.91
N HIS A 45 25.50 -2.56 -3.73
CA HIS A 45 25.22 -3.57 -2.72
C HIS A 45 24.40 -4.74 -3.32
N PRO A 46 24.98 -5.55 -4.22
CA PRO A 46 24.25 -6.53 -5.01
C PRO A 46 23.57 -7.59 -4.15
N ASP A 47 24.27 -8.20 -3.20
CA ASP A 47 23.72 -9.29 -2.37
C ASP A 47 22.60 -8.79 -1.45
N ALA A 48 22.84 -7.68 -0.76
CA ALA A 48 21.85 -7.09 0.14
C ALA A 48 20.58 -6.68 -0.61
N MET A 49 20.72 -6.00 -1.76
CA MET A 49 19.56 -5.57 -2.55
C MET A 49 18.86 -6.75 -3.22
N ALA A 50 19.58 -7.80 -3.61
CA ALA A 50 18.95 -9.04 -4.09
C ALA A 50 18.07 -9.68 -3.00
N SER A 51 18.52 -9.71 -1.74
CA SER A 51 17.69 -10.18 -0.61
C SER A 51 16.46 -9.31 -0.39
N VAL A 52 16.59 -7.97 -0.48
CA VAL A 52 15.45 -7.04 -0.37
C VAL A 52 14.44 -7.28 -1.49
N PHE A 53 14.88 -7.41 -2.75
CA PHE A 53 13.98 -7.68 -3.88
C PHE A 53 13.30 -9.05 -3.77
N HIS A 54 14.03 -10.07 -3.29
CA HIS A 54 13.46 -11.37 -3.03
C HIS A 54 12.35 -11.28 -1.98
N ALA A 55 12.57 -10.57 -0.87
CA ALA A 55 11.57 -10.37 0.17
C ALA A 55 10.32 -9.64 -0.35
N VAL A 56 10.46 -8.58 -1.14
CA VAL A 56 9.33 -7.88 -1.78
C VAL A 56 8.55 -8.80 -2.72
N ASN A 57 9.25 -9.65 -3.49
CA ASN A 57 8.61 -10.66 -4.33
C ASN A 57 7.81 -11.66 -3.49
N THR A 58 8.39 -12.20 -2.41
CA THR A 58 7.69 -13.15 -1.52
C THR A 58 6.44 -12.54 -0.90
N ILE A 59 6.52 -11.29 -0.40
CA ILE A 59 5.35 -10.55 0.10
C ILE A 59 4.26 -10.44 -0.98
N SER A 60 4.64 -10.17 -2.23
CA SER A 60 3.69 -10.03 -3.34
C SER A 60 3.02 -11.36 -3.71
N GLU A 61 3.76 -12.47 -3.63
CA GLU A 61 3.23 -13.82 -3.85
C GLU A 61 2.23 -14.19 -2.74
N GLU A 62 2.59 -13.97 -1.47
CA GLU A 62 1.73 -14.22 -0.32
C GLU A 62 0.45 -13.38 -0.35
N LEU A 63 0.59 -12.08 -0.66
CA LEU A 63 -0.54 -11.18 -0.86
C LEU A 63 -1.49 -11.70 -1.93
N SER A 64 -0.95 -12.21 -3.05
CA SER A 64 -1.77 -12.75 -4.13
C SER A 64 -2.64 -13.92 -3.65
N SER A 65 -2.05 -14.85 -2.89
CA SER A 65 -2.79 -15.95 -2.28
C SER A 65 -3.86 -15.48 -1.30
N ILE A 66 -3.55 -14.51 -0.43
CA ILE A 66 -4.50 -13.97 0.55
C ILE A 66 -5.69 -13.29 -0.14
N VAL A 67 -5.43 -12.50 -1.18
CA VAL A 67 -6.48 -11.77 -1.90
C VAL A 67 -7.51 -12.72 -2.53
N GLU A 68 -7.06 -13.88 -3.01
CA GLU A 68 -7.91 -14.89 -3.64
C GLU A 68 -8.77 -15.70 -2.66
N LEU A 69 -8.38 -15.75 -1.38
CA LEU A 69 -9.21 -16.36 -0.35
C LEU A 69 -10.48 -15.54 -0.15
N ALA A 70 -11.65 -16.14 -0.31
CA ALA A 70 -12.89 -15.53 0.12
C ALA A 70 -12.99 -15.62 1.64
N ALA A 71 -13.17 -14.49 2.32
CA ALA A 71 -13.61 -14.51 3.70
C ALA A 71 -15.14 -14.50 3.75
N THR A 72 -15.72 -15.36 4.58
CA THR A 72 -17.15 -15.70 4.60
C THR A 72 -17.90 -15.05 5.76
N ASP A 73 -17.17 -14.54 6.75
CA ASP A 73 -17.70 -13.89 7.95
C ASP A 73 -16.73 -12.82 8.44
N GLU A 74 -17.12 -12.10 9.50
CA GLU A 74 -16.38 -10.99 10.08
C GLU A 74 -15.03 -11.42 10.69
N ILE A 75 -14.96 -12.63 11.27
CA ILE A 75 -13.73 -13.15 11.88
C ILE A 75 -12.71 -13.46 10.77
N ALA A 76 -13.15 -14.11 9.70
CA ALA A 76 -12.34 -14.39 8.52
C ALA A 76 -11.88 -13.09 7.83
N MET A 77 -12.72 -12.05 7.79
CA MET A 77 -12.31 -10.73 7.27
C MET A 77 -11.21 -10.12 8.12
N THR A 78 -11.40 -10.09 9.43
CA THR A 78 -10.45 -9.48 10.36
C THR A 78 -9.09 -10.17 10.27
N SER A 79 -9.06 -11.51 10.26
CA SER A 79 -7.81 -12.27 10.10
C SER A 79 -7.14 -12.02 8.74
N LYS A 80 -7.93 -11.85 7.67
CA LYS A 80 -7.41 -11.51 6.34
C LYS A 80 -6.80 -10.10 6.31
N GLU A 81 -7.46 -9.13 6.96
CA GLU A 81 -6.99 -7.75 7.07
C GLU A 81 -5.72 -7.64 7.92
N GLU A 82 -5.60 -8.41 9.01
CA GLU A 82 -4.40 -8.47 9.85
C GLU A 82 -3.18 -8.96 9.05
N LYS A 83 -3.32 -10.06 8.30
CA LYS A 83 -2.24 -10.55 7.42
C LYS A 83 -1.87 -9.53 6.35
N LEU A 84 -2.87 -8.87 5.77
CA LEU A 84 -2.63 -7.81 4.80
C LEU A 84 -1.86 -6.64 5.42
N ALA A 85 -2.22 -6.23 6.64
CA ALA A 85 -1.55 -5.17 7.37
C ALA A 85 -0.07 -5.52 7.61
N GLU A 86 0.21 -6.73 8.09
CA GLU A 86 1.59 -7.20 8.34
C GLU A 86 2.44 -7.19 7.05
N LEU A 87 1.89 -7.70 5.93
CA LEU A 87 2.55 -7.65 4.63
C LEU A 87 2.78 -6.21 4.14
N MET A 88 1.84 -5.30 4.39
CA MET A 88 1.97 -3.88 4.03
C MET A 88 3.08 -3.21 4.84
N GLU A 89 3.15 -3.46 6.14
CA GLU A 89 4.17 -2.93 7.04
C GLU A 89 5.57 -3.41 6.65
N MET A 90 5.75 -4.72 6.47
CA MET A 90 7.04 -5.28 6.04
C MET A 90 7.50 -4.68 4.69
N ASN A 91 6.59 -4.57 3.72
CA ASN A 91 6.92 -3.99 2.43
C ASN A 91 7.30 -2.51 2.53
N GLN A 92 6.65 -1.74 3.40
CA GLN A 92 7.02 -0.36 3.66
C GLN A 92 8.46 -0.25 4.21
N GLY A 93 8.83 -1.09 5.18
CA GLY A 93 10.20 -1.15 5.68
C GLY A 93 11.23 -1.47 4.59
N LEU A 94 10.93 -2.45 3.73
CA LEU A 94 11.80 -2.80 2.59
C LEU A 94 11.95 -1.62 1.60
N LEU A 95 10.86 -0.90 1.33
CA LEU A 95 10.88 0.29 0.46
C LEU A 95 11.70 1.43 1.08
N GLN A 96 11.67 1.61 2.40
CA GLN A 96 12.57 2.53 3.10
C GLN A 96 14.03 2.11 2.93
N CYS A 97 14.34 0.82 3.07
CA CYS A 97 15.69 0.27 2.83
C CYS A 97 16.17 0.49 1.39
N MET A 98 15.26 0.46 0.41
CA MET A 98 15.58 0.80 -1.00
C MET A 98 15.88 2.29 -1.20
N GLY A 99 15.53 3.15 -0.23
CA GLY A 99 15.82 4.59 -0.28
C GLY A 99 14.78 5.40 -1.05
N VAL A 100 13.56 4.87 -1.19
CA VAL A 100 12.48 5.56 -1.92
C VAL A 100 11.47 6.26 -0.99
N SER A 101 11.73 6.33 0.32
CA SER A 101 10.86 7.09 1.22
C SER A 101 11.11 8.60 1.15
N HIS A 102 10.31 9.37 1.89
CA HIS A 102 10.38 10.83 1.96
C HIS A 102 9.76 11.32 3.28
N ALA A 103 10.17 12.49 3.78
CA ALA A 103 9.67 13.05 5.04
C ALA A 103 8.13 13.18 5.09
N SER A 104 7.49 13.48 3.95
CA SER A 104 6.03 13.51 3.84
C SER A 104 5.40 12.12 3.95
N ILE A 105 6.01 11.09 3.36
CA ILE A 105 5.58 9.69 3.53
C ILE A 105 5.68 9.30 5.00
N GLU A 106 6.83 9.54 5.64
CA GLU A 106 7.04 9.24 7.06
C GLU A 106 6.05 9.97 7.97
N THR A 107 5.65 11.19 7.60
CA THR A 107 4.60 11.93 8.32
C THR A 107 3.25 11.22 8.22
N VAL A 108 2.88 10.69 7.05
CA VAL A 108 1.66 9.87 6.91
C VAL A 108 1.75 8.62 7.76
N LEU A 109 2.85 7.84 7.66
CA LEU A 109 3.03 6.60 8.42
C LEU A 109 2.89 6.84 9.92
N ARG A 110 3.58 7.87 10.44
CA ARG A 110 3.53 8.23 11.87
C ARG A 110 2.13 8.70 12.29
N SER A 111 1.43 9.44 11.44
CA SER A 111 0.08 9.94 11.77
C SER A 111 -0.93 8.80 11.82
N THR A 112 -0.86 7.85 10.88
CA THR A 112 -1.78 6.71 10.84
C THR A 112 -1.48 5.68 11.95
N LEU A 113 -0.19 5.51 12.30
CA LEU A 113 0.23 4.60 13.36
C LEU A 113 -0.36 4.99 14.73
N LYS A 114 -0.59 6.29 15.01
CA LYS A 114 -1.28 6.74 16.24
C LYS A 114 -2.68 6.15 16.42
N TYR A 115 -3.30 5.71 15.33
CA TYR A 115 -4.62 5.10 15.30
C TYR A 115 -4.55 3.59 15.04
N ASN A 116 -3.37 2.97 15.17
CA ASN A 116 -3.10 1.56 14.86
C ASN A 116 -3.44 1.19 13.41
N LEU A 117 -3.25 2.12 12.47
CA LEU A 117 -3.48 1.89 11.05
C LEU A 117 -2.15 1.73 10.30
N VAL A 118 -2.04 0.64 9.56
CA VAL A 118 -0.87 0.36 8.73
C VAL A 118 -0.96 1.09 7.40
N SER A 119 0.16 1.71 7.04
CA SER A 119 0.32 2.47 5.81
C SER A 119 1.55 2.02 5.04
N LYS A 120 1.51 2.13 3.71
CA LYS A 120 2.67 1.97 2.84
C LYS A 120 2.62 2.94 1.67
N LEU A 121 3.78 3.38 1.19
CA LEU A 121 3.84 4.18 -0.03
C LEU A 121 3.33 3.37 -1.24
N THR A 122 2.86 4.09 -2.26
CA THR A 122 2.47 3.51 -3.56
C THR A 122 3.11 4.23 -4.75
N GLY A 123 3.44 3.46 -5.78
CA GLY A 123 4.24 3.90 -6.91
C GLY A 123 5.71 4.13 -6.53
N ALA A 124 6.32 5.17 -7.10
CA ALA A 124 7.77 5.38 -7.04
C ALA A 124 8.34 5.72 -5.65
N GLY A 125 7.51 6.15 -4.69
CA GLY A 125 7.97 6.79 -3.45
C GLY A 125 8.34 8.27 -3.63
N GLY A 126 9.19 8.81 -2.76
CA GLY A 126 9.72 10.18 -2.83
C GLY A 126 8.70 11.29 -2.55
N GLY A 127 7.54 10.96 -1.96
CA GLY A 127 6.36 11.81 -1.90
C GLY A 127 5.17 11.08 -2.54
N GLY A 128 4.37 11.78 -3.35
CA GLY A 128 3.20 11.21 -4.01
C GLY A 128 2.18 10.66 -3.00
N CYS A 129 1.65 9.47 -3.28
CA CYS A 129 0.57 8.87 -2.49
C CYS A 129 1.04 7.76 -1.55
N VAL A 130 0.34 7.64 -0.42
CA VAL A 130 0.46 6.56 0.57
C VAL A 130 -0.90 5.87 0.70
N LEU A 131 -0.90 4.55 0.82
CA LEU A 131 -2.08 3.74 1.06
C LEU A 131 -2.13 3.36 2.53
N THR A 132 -3.26 3.60 3.19
CA THR A 132 -3.55 3.15 4.56
C THR A 132 -4.69 2.14 4.50
N LEU A 133 -4.49 0.96 5.10
CA LEU A 133 -5.55 -0.04 5.21
C LEU A 133 -6.65 0.48 6.14
N ILE A 134 -7.92 0.31 5.74
CA ILE A 134 -9.08 0.61 6.58
C ILE A 134 -9.70 -0.74 6.99
N PRO A 135 -9.45 -1.22 8.23
CA PRO A 135 -10.07 -2.45 8.72
C PRO A 135 -11.59 -2.37 8.72
N THR A 136 -12.26 -3.50 8.52
CA THR A 136 -13.72 -3.59 8.48
C THR A 136 -14.36 -3.13 9.80
N LEU A 137 -13.70 -3.40 10.93
CA LEU A 137 -14.14 -3.02 12.27
C LEU A 137 -13.72 -1.59 12.68
N LEU A 138 -13.08 -0.82 11.79
CA LEU A 138 -12.65 0.53 12.12
C LEU A 138 -13.84 1.45 12.31
N SER A 139 -13.91 2.11 13.47
CA SER A 139 -14.97 3.09 13.74
C SER A 139 -14.86 4.31 12.81
N LYS A 140 -16.02 4.85 12.40
CA LYS A 140 -16.08 6.07 11.57
C LYS A 140 -15.38 7.26 12.22
N LEU A 141 -15.51 7.39 13.55
CA LEU A 141 -14.85 8.46 14.31
C LEU A 141 -13.32 8.39 14.22
N VAL A 142 -12.73 7.19 14.26
CA VAL A 142 -11.29 7.04 14.09
C VAL A 142 -10.87 7.41 12.67
N LEU A 143 -11.64 6.98 11.66
CA LEU A 143 -11.38 7.34 10.26
C LEU A 143 -11.45 8.85 10.01
N GLU A 144 -12.42 9.55 10.62
CA GLU A 144 -12.55 11.01 10.54
C GLU A 144 -11.38 11.72 11.23
N LYS A 145 -10.96 11.25 12.41
CA LYS A 145 -9.82 11.81 13.14
C LYS A 145 -8.52 11.69 12.36
N VAL A 146 -8.20 10.50 11.84
CA VAL A 146 -6.97 10.30 11.04
C VAL A 146 -7.01 11.12 9.75
N THR A 147 -8.17 11.22 9.08
CA THR A 147 -8.33 12.04 7.87
C THR A 147 -8.09 13.51 8.17
N THR A 148 -8.71 14.04 9.24
CA THR A 148 -8.54 15.43 9.68
C THR A 148 -7.08 15.73 10.03
N GLU A 149 -6.40 14.82 10.72
CA GLU A 149 -4.99 14.98 11.08
C GLU A 149 -4.10 15.02 9.83
N LEU A 150 -4.30 14.11 8.87
CA LEU A 150 -3.54 14.10 7.62
C LEU A 150 -3.78 15.37 6.80
N GLU A 151 -5.02 15.83 6.70
CA GLU A 151 -5.38 17.07 6.00
C GLU A 151 -4.80 18.31 6.68
N SER A 152 -4.63 18.29 8.01
CA SER A 152 -3.97 19.38 8.76
C SER A 152 -2.48 19.54 8.40
N HIS A 153 -1.83 18.47 7.92
CA HIS A 153 -0.47 18.54 7.34
C HIS A 153 -0.47 19.05 5.90
N GLY A 154 -1.63 19.44 5.37
CA GLY A 154 -1.78 19.84 3.99
C GLY A 154 -1.74 18.66 3.02
N PHE A 155 -2.18 17.47 3.40
CA PHE A 155 -2.37 16.36 2.47
C PHE A 155 -3.81 16.33 1.93
N ARG A 156 -4.07 15.45 0.96
CA ARG A 156 -5.44 15.16 0.48
C ARG A 156 -5.75 13.69 0.67
N CYS A 157 -6.92 13.40 1.22
CA CYS A 157 -7.32 12.04 1.56
C CYS A 157 -8.53 11.59 0.72
N PHE A 158 -8.50 10.35 0.24
CA PHE A 158 -9.58 9.74 -0.53
C PHE A 158 -9.86 8.34 0.01
N LYS A 159 -11.10 8.10 0.44
CA LYS A 159 -11.55 6.75 0.78
C LYS A 159 -11.88 6.00 -0.50
N VAL A 160 -11.29 4.83 -0.68
CA VAL A 160 -11.47 3.99 -1.87
C VAL A 160 -11.68 2.53 -1.50
N GLU A 161 -12.24 1.78 -2.44
CA GLU A 161 -12.23 0.32 -2.42
C GLU A 161 -11.34 -0.20 -3.55
N VAL A 162 -10.35 -1.01 -3.20
CA VAL A 162 -9.41 -1.62 -4.12
C VAL A 162 -9.88 -3.01 -4.49
N GLY A 163 -9.80 -3.35 -5.78
CA GLY A 163 -10.29 -4.63 -6.29
C GLY A 163 -11.75 -4.61 -6.74
N GLY A 164 -12.32 -3.42 -6.95
CA GLY A 164 -13.65 -3.25 -7.55
C GLY A 164 -13.74 -3.70 -9.01
N GLN A 165 -14.95 -3.57 -9.55
CA GLN A 165 -15.26 -3.92 -10.94
C GLN A 165 -14.54 -2.98 -11.92
N GLY A 166 -14.18 -3.51 -13.09
CA GLY A 166 -13.53 -2.75 -14.17
C GLY A 166 -14.51 -1.86 -14.93
N LEU A 167 -14.39 -1.82 -16.27
CA LEU A 167 -15.31 -1.06 -17.13
C LEU A 167 -16.76 -1.53 -16.93
N GLN A 168 -17.65 -0.57 -16.65
CA GLN A 168 -19.08 -0.80 -16.48
C GLN A 168 -19.88 0.19 -17.34
N ILE A 169 -20.94 -0.31 -17.99
CA ILE A 169 -21.92 0.52 -18.71
C ILE A 169 -23.08 0.75 -17.75
N HIS A 170 -23.33 2.01 -17.39
CA HIS A 170 -24.47 2.40 -16.57
C HIS A 170 -25.58 2.88 -17.50
N GLN A 171 -26.76 2.26 -17.42
CA GLN A 171 -27.97 2.79 -18.04
C GLN A 171 -28.56 3.85 -17.09
N GLY A 172 -28.68 5.08 -17.60
CA GLY A 172 -29.26 6.21 -16.88
C GLY A 172 -30.78 6.20 -16.90
#